data_AF-A0A962NCF9-F1
#
_entry.id   AF-A0A962NCF9-F1
#
_cell.length_a   1.000
_cell.length_b   1.000
_cell.length_c   1.000
_cell.angle_alpha   90.00
_cell.angle_beta   90.00
_cell.angle_gamma   90.00
#
_symmetry.space_group_name_H-M   'P 1'
#
loop_
_entity.id
_entity.type
_entity.pdbx_description
1 polymer ?
#
loop_
_entity_poly.entity_id
_entity_poly.type
_entity_poly.pdbx_seq_one_letter_code
_entity_poly.pdbx_strand_id
1 'polypeptide(L)'
;MTCTWNGLTSTWDDQAGWATCTGGSGSTANTPGVGDTAIINAGMVTLTTPETVSNLQLGGGIVFIDGGMGGSLDVDTGFNWSGGTIDGFAGILTLLPSTTSVWNGADMTLLDSNVINIDGTVTWTAGLIHIRDAVISIGSGGIWNMDINGASVEAIDVLAPGTFAQIFNDGVINKTGTQTAQLQDFVSMDGGGAFNLTQGNFELNAALFDGTVTVAAGTELQIGGSTIFDTASFSGAGDVRFGTPAPTGCNATINGTYA
;
A
#
# COMPACT_ATOMS: atom_id res chain seq x y z
N MET A 1 23.43 7.01 6.10
CA MET A 1 23.38 8.46 6.52
C MET A 1 22.00 9.07 6.21
N THR A 2 21.79 10.39 6.32
CA THR A 2 20.51 11.02 5.94
C THR A 2 20.68 12.05 4.84
N CYS A 3 20.01 11.84 3.70
CA CYS A 3 20.01 12.70 2.54
C CYS A 3 18.59 13.26 2.33
N THR A 4 18.46 14.58 2.29
CA THR A 4 17.15 15.24 2.18
C THR A 4 17.04 15.93 0.83
N TRP A 5 15.99 15.62 0.09
CA TRP A 5 15.68 16.29 -1.17
C TRP A 5 15.31 17.75 -0.92
N ASN A 6 15.90 18.65 -1.70
CA ASN A 6 15.75 20.09 -1.52
C ASN A 6 14.45 20.67 -2.11
N GLY A 7 13.60 19.83 -2.71
CA GLY A 7 12.32 20.24 -3.28
C GLY A 7 12.36 20.67 -4.74
N LEU A 8 13.48 20.47 -5.45
CA LEU A 8 13.55 20.67 -6.90
C LEU A 8 12.77 19.59 -7.67
N THR A 9 12.61 19.80 -8.97
CA THR A 9 12.25 18.76 -9.94
C THR A 9 13.51 18.37 -10.69
N SER A 10 14.06 17.20 -10.39
CA SER A 10 15.30 16.73 -11.00
C SER A 10 15.43 15.21 -10.82
N THR A 11 16.51 14.63 -11.34
CA THR A 11 16.78 13.19 -11.23
C THR A 11 17.40 12.84 -9.88
N TRP A 12 17.25 11.59 -9.45
CA TRP A 12 17.87 11.03 -8.24
C TRP A 12 19.39 11.25 -8.21
N ASP A 13 20.03 11.18 -9.37
CA ASP A 13 21.48 11.40 -9.54
C ASP A 13 21.93 12.86 -9.45
N ASP A 14 21.00 13.81 -9.35
CA ASP A 14 21.36 15.21 -9.18
C ASP A 14 21.86 15.47 -7.76
N GLN A 15 23.18 15.45 -7.60
CA GLN A 15 23.85 15.77 -6.33
C GLN A 15 23.37 17.11 -5.74
N ALA A 16 23.09 18.12 -6.58
CA ALA A 16 22.65 19.42 -6.07
C ALA A 16 21.23 19.36 -5.46
N GLY A 17 20.45 18.35 -5.83
CA GLY A 17 19.14 18.03 -5.27
C GLY A 17 19.19 17.48 -3.85
N TRP A 18 20.29 16.82 -3.46
CA TRP A 18 20.43 16.16 -2.16
C TRP A 18 21.23 16.99 -1.15
N ALA A 19 20.54 17.52 -0.16
CA ALA A 19 21.16 18.12 1.01
C ALA A 19 21.70 17.06 1.97
N THR A 20 22.75 17.42 2.72
CA THR A 20 23.38 16.60 3.78
C THR A 20 23.88 15.23 3.33
N CYS A 21 24.07 15.02 2.02
CA CYS A 21 24.41 13.72 1.45
C CYS A 21 25.91 13.50 1.18
N THR A 22 26.80 14.27 1.82
CA THR A 22 28.24 14.13 1.63
C THR A 22 28.75 12.76 2.08
N GLY A 23 29.27 11.96 1.14
CA GLY A 23 29.65 10.56 1.39
C GLY A 23 28.55 9.54 1.09
N GLY A 24 27.45 9.97 0.47
CA GLY A 24 26.36 9.13 0.01
C GLY A 24 26.83 8.06 -0.97
N SER A 25 26.22 6.90 -0.85
CA SER A 25 26.63 5.67 -1.54
C SER A 25 25.76 5.34 -2.76
N GLY A 26 24.98 6.31 -3.25
CA GLY A 26 24.16 6.16 -4.45
C GLY A 26 24.99 5.94 -5.71
N SER A 27 24.31 5.69 -6.83
CA SER A 27 24.99 5.45 -8.12
C SER A 27 25.83 6.65 -8.57
N THR A 28 25.43 7.87 -8.16
CA THR A 28 26.24 9.08 -8.22
C THR A 28 26.81 9.45 -6.85
N ALA A 29 28.06 9.93 -6.82
CA ALA A 29 28.69 10.35 -5.57
C ALA A 29 27.88 11.46 -4.87
N ASN A 30 27.66 11.28 -3.56
CA ASN A 30 26.87 12.20 -2.73
C ASN A 30 25.37 12.24 -3.07
N THR A 31 24.82 11.14 -3.59
CA THR A 31 23.38 10.86 -3.60
C THR A 31 23.08 9.68 -2.66
N PRO A 32 21.84 9.52 -2.17
CA PRO A 32 21.51 8.43 -1.26
C PRO A 32 21.61 7.08 -1.96
N GLY A 33 22.22 6.11 -1.27
CA GLY A 33 22.29 4.72 -1.71
C GLY A 33 22.17 3.73 -0.54
N VAL A 34 22.82 2.58 -0.68
CA VAL A 34 22.75 1.48 0.30
C VAL A 34 23.21 1.95 1.69
N GLY A 35 22.36 1.76 2.71
CA GLY A 35 22.67 2.22 4.07
C GLY A 35 22.25 3.67 4.36
N ASP A 36 21.70 4.36 3.37
CA ASP A 36 21.25 5.75 3.51
C ASP A 36 19.74 5.86 3.70
N THR A 37 19.34 6.97 4.32
CA THR A 37 17.95 7.41 4.49
C THR A 37 17.71 8.53 3.50
N ALA A 38 16.82 8.32 2.55
CA ALA A 38 16.33 9.35 1.64
C ALA A 38 15.05 10.00 2.19
N ILE A 39 15.01 11.32 2.27
CA ILE A 39 13.86 12.09 2.76
C ILE A 39 13.34 13.00 1.64
N ILE A 40 12.07 12.86 1.26
CA ILE A 40 11.43 13.58 0.16
C ILE A 40 10.10 14.16 0.64
N ASN A 41 10.13 15.46 0.98
CA ASN A 41 8.96 16.16 1.55
C ASN A 41 8.34 17.19 0.62
N ALA A 42 8.99 17.50 -0.50
CA ALA A 42 8.51 18.43 -1.51
C ALA A 42 9.22 18.15 -2.85
N GLY A 43 8.79 18.81 -3.91
CA GLY A 43 9.39 18.67 -5.24
C GLY A 43 9.16 17.30 -5.85
N MET A 44 9.93 16.98 -6.89
CA MET A 44 9.89 15.70 -7.59
C MET A 44 11.32 15.19 -7.78
N VAL A 45 11.56 13.95 -7.35
CA VAL A 45 12.79 13.23 -7.68
C VAL A 45 12.47 12.13 -8.68
N THR A 46 13.19 12.11 -9.80
CA THR A 46 12.98 11.13 -10.87
C THR A 46 14.05 10.04 -10.82
N LEU A 47 13.63 8.78 -10.74
CA LEU A 47 14.50 7.62 -10.89
C LEU A 47 14.43 7.13 -12.33
N THR A 48 15.57 7.15 -13.02
CA THR A 48 15.75 6.59 -14.37
C THR A 48 16.63 5.35 -14.37
N THR A 49 17.17 4.99 -13.20
CA THR A 49 18.04 3.84 -12.96
C THR A 49 17.60 3.16 -11.65
N PRO A 50 17.99 1.90 -11.44
CA PRO A 50 17.72 1.22 -10.17
C PRO A 50 18.51 1.86 -9.03
N GLU A 51 17.82 2.14 -7.93
CA GLU A 51 18.41 2.66 -6.70
C GLU A 51 18.00 1.80 -5.50
N THR A 52 18.83 1.78 -4.47
CA THR A 52 18.55 1.10 -3.21
C THR A 52 18.88 2.02 -2.06
N VAL A 53 17.97 2.12 -1.09
CA VAL A 53 18.19 2.87 0.16
C VAL A 53 17.90 1.99 1.37
N SER A 54 18.52 2.31 2.51
CA SER A 54 18.15 1.66 3.77
C SER A 54 16.79 2.17 4.23
N ASN A 55 16.54 3.48 4.19
CA ASN A 55 15.26 4.03 4.56
C ASN A 55 14.74 5.04 3.54
N LEU A 56 13.43 5.09 3.37
CA LEU A 56 12.71 6.10 2.61
C LEU A 56 11.73 6.82 3.53
N GLN A 57 11.69 8.15 3.47
CA GLN A 57 10.67 8.98 4.10
C GLN A 57 10.01 9.84 3.02
N LEU A 58 8.72 9.62 2.78
CA LEU A 58 7.93 10.34 1.81
C LEU A 58 6.78 11.04 2.51
N GLY A 59 6.85 12.36 2.62
CA GLY A 59 5.87 13.15 3.40
C GLY A 59 5.09 14.19 2.60
N GLY A 60 5.44 14.43 1.33
CA GLY A 60 4.76 15.45 0.52
C GLY A 60 5.37 15.72 -0.86
N GLY A 61 6.55 15.17 -1.16
CA GLY A 61 7.12 15.25 -2.51
C GLY A 61 6.59 14.15 -3.43
N ILE A 62 7.19 14.08 -4.62
CA ILE A 62 6.90 13.07 -5.63
C ILE A 62 8.15 12.22 -5.85
N VAL A 63 8.01 10.90 -5.72
CA VAL A 63 8.97 9.91 -6.21
C VAL A 63 8.46 9.48 -7.58
N PHE A 64 9.10 9.94 -8.65
CA PHE A 64 8.75 9.59 -10.01
C PHE A 64 9.65 8.45 -10.52
N ILE A 65 9.12 7.24 -10.69
CA ILE A 65 9.89 6.06 -11.10
C ILE A 65 9.65 5.79 -12.59
N ASP A 66 10.62 6.08 -13.44
CA ASP A 66 10.54 5.81 -14.88
C ASP A 66 11.00 4.38 -15.19
N GLY A 67 10.08 3.42 -15.07
CA GLY A 67 10.33 2.02 -15.41
C GLY A 67 10.69 1.80 -16.88
N GLY A 68 10.23 2.68 -17.79
CA GLY A 68 10.61 2.66 -19.20
C GLY A 68 12.10 2.94 -19.44
N MET A 69 12.73 3.70 -18.53
CA MET A 69 14.18 3.93 -18.51
C MET A 69 14.94 2.92 -17.64
N GLY A 70 14.24 2.03 -16.93
CA GLY A 70 14.82 1.07 -15.99
C GLY A 70 14.90 1.59 -14.54
N GLY A 71 14.16 2.66 -14.21
CA GLY A 71 14.02 3.15 -12.86
C GLY A 71 13.33 2.14 -11.94
N SER A 72 13.90 1.92 -10.76
CA SER A 72 13.27 1.18 -9.66
C SER A 72 13.85 1.65 -8.33
N LEU A 73 13.13 1.45 -7.24
CA LEU A 73 13.60 1.78 -5.91
C LEU A 73 13.40 0.61 -4.96
N ASP A 74 14.49 0.13 -4.36
CA ASP A 74 14.43 -0.85 -3.28
C ASP A 74 14.66 -0.17 -1.93
N VAL A 75 13.83 -0.51 -0.95
CA VAL A 75 13.95 -0.06 0.44
C VAL A 75 14.22 -1.28 1.32
N ASP A 76 15.32 -1.24 2.07
CA ASP A 76 15.86 -2.41 2.79
C ASP A 76 15.46 -2.49 4.27
N THR A 77 15.30 -1.36 4.95
CA THR A 77 15.07 -1.31 6.40
C THR A 77 13.74 -0.68 6.77
N GLY A 78 13.41 0.49 6.21
CA GLY A 78 12.24 1.23 6.65
C GLY A 78 11.67 2.18 5.63
N PHE A 79 10.35 2.13 5.44
CA PHE A 79 9.63 3.12 4.65
C PHE A 79 8.60 3.82 5.53
N ASN A 80 8.71 5.15 5.65
CA ASN A 80 7.66 5.96 6.25
C ASN A 80 6.95 6.73 5.13
N TRP A 81 5.72 6.34 4.85
CA TRP A 81 4.87 7.03 3.88
C TRP A 81 3.81 7.81 4.64
N SER A 82 3.96 9.14 4.66
CA SER A 82 3.06 10.01 5.40
C SER A 82 2.29 11.03 4.59
N GLY A 83 2.42 10.92 3.28
CA GLY A 83 1.78 11.74 2.26
C GLY A 83 2.63 11.77 0.99
N GLY A 84 2.26 12.63 0.04
CA GLY A 84 2.98 12.74 -1.22
C GLY A 84 2.63 11.64 -2.21
N THR A 85 3.39 11.54 -3.29
CA THR A 85 3.01 10.73 -4.45
C THR A 85 4.14 9.82 -4.92
N ILE A 86 3.82 8.56 -5.17
CA ILE A 86 4.61 7.66 -5.98
C ILE A 86 3.96 7.64 -7.37
N ASP A 87 4.69 8.16 -8.34
CA ASP A 87 4.24 8.35 -9.72
C ASP A 87 5.31 7.83 -10.68
N GLY A 88 5.06 7.84 -11.99
CA GLY A 88 6.01 7.32 -12.95
C GLY A 88 5.38 6.73 -14.21
N PHE A 89 6.18 5.91 -14.87
CA PHE A 89 5.75 5.12 -16.03
C PHE A 89 6.14 3.67 -15.79
N ALA A 90 5.20 2.88 -15.25
CA ALA A 90 5.42 1.47 -14.94
C ALA A 90 6.64 1.21 -14.05
N GLY A 91 6.90 2.11 -13.10
CA GLY A 91 8.00 1.98 -12.14
C GLY A 91 7.68 1.01 -11.00
N ILE A 92 8.72 0.58 -10.30
CA ILE A 92 8.62 -0.39 -9.21
C ILE A 92 9.30 0.17 -7.96
N LEU A 93 8.56 0.20 -6.85
CA LEU A 93 9.07 0.38 -5.50
C LEU A 93 8.98 -0.96 -4.76
N THR A 94 10.09 -1.51 -4.28
CA THR A 94 10.10 -2.76 -3.51
C THR A 94 10.47 -2.51 -2.06
N LEU A 95 9.62 -2.95 -1.14
CA LEU A 95 9.92 -3.05 0.27
C LEU A 95 10.47 -4.44 0.54
N LEU A 96 11.79 -4.57 0.67
CA LEU A 96 12.47 -5.85 0.83
C LEU A 96 12.02 -6.60 2.10
N PRO A 97 12.29 -7.92 2.24
CA PRO A 97 11.80 -8.74 3.35
C PRO A 97 12.13 -8.23 4.77
N SER A 98 13.24 -7.53 4.94
CA SER A 98 13.65 -6.93 6.21
C SER A 98 12.95 -5.61 6.53
N THR A 99 12.22 -5.03 5.57
CA THR A 99 11.64 -3.71 5.71
C THR A 99 10.45 -3.71 6.66
N THR A 100 10.48 -2.78 7.61
CA THR A 100 9.32 -2.40 8.41
C THR A 100 8.84 -1.03 7.98
N SER A 101 7.64 -0.97 7.41
CA SER A 101 7.06 0.23 6.83
C SER A 101 5.86 0.71 7.65
N VAL A 102 5.74 2.02 7.78
CA VAL A 102 4.60 2.67 8.44
C VAL A 102 3.97 3.63 7.46
N TRP A 103 2.68 3.44 7.21
CA TRP A 103 1.87 4.29 6.33
C TRP A 103 0.89 5.06 7.21
N ASN A 104 1.10 6.37 7.35
CA ASN A 104 0.35 7.19 8.29
C ASN A 104 0.30 8.67 7.91
N GLY A 105 -0.84 9.32 8.07
CA GLY A 105 -0.88 10.79 8.01
C GLY A 105 -1.83 11.34 6.97
N ALA A 106 -1.34 12.22 6.10
CA ALA A 106 -2.16 12.81 5.04
C ALA A 106 -2.38 11.81 3.89
N ASP A 107 -3.11 12.26 2.87
CA ASP A 107 -3.40 11.49 1.68
C ASP A 107 -2.11 10.99 1.00
N MET A 108 -2.02 9.68 0.81
CA MET A 108 -0.94 8.95 0.17
C MET A 108 -1.37 8.55 -1.24
N THR A 109 -0.57 8.86 -2.26
CA THR A 109 -1.00 8.66 -3.65
C THR A 109 -0.07 7.76 -4.46
N LEU A 110 -0.62 6.76 -5.15
CA LEU A 110 0.08 5.87 -6.07
C LEU A 110 -0.55 5.94 -7.48
N LEU A 111 0.22 6.28 -8.51
CA LEU A 111 -0.31 6.58 -9.85
C LEU A 111 0.35 5.77 -10.97
N ASP A 112 -0.27 5.80 -12.14
CA ASP A 112 0.31 5.65 -13.47
C ASP A 112 1.13 4.36 -13.67
N SER A 113 0.50 3.23 -13.34
CA SER A 113 1.03 1.88 -13.52
C SER A 113 2.24 1.54 -12.67
N ASN A 114 2.54 2.34 -11.66
CA ASN A 114 3.53 1.96 -10.68
C ASN A 114 3.05 0.78 -9.83
N VAL A 115 4.03 0.01 -9.36
CA VAL A 115 3.82 -1.11 -8.45
C VAL A 115 4.58 -0.86 -7.16
N ILE A 116 3.91 -0.99 -6.03
CA ILE A 116 4.57 -1.16 -4.74
C ILE A 116 4.55 -2.65 -4.41
N ASN A 117 5.73 -3.27 -4.38
CA ASN A 117 5.92 -4.64 -3.89
C ASN A 117 6.20 -4.62 -2.39
N ILE A 118 5.43 -5.38 -1.63
CA ILE A 118 5.59 -5.55 -0.19
C ILE A 118 6.08 -6.97 0.06
N ASP A 119 7.39 -7.14 0.21
CA ASP A 119 7.99 -8.40 0.65
C ASP A 119 8.32 -8.39 2.15
N GLY A 120 8.39 -7.19 2.75
CA GLY A 120 8.52 -6.97 4.19
C GLY A 120 7.17 -6.79 4.91
N THR A 121 7.16 -6.00 5.98
CA THR A 121 5.95 -5.69 6.76
C THR A 121 5.54 -4.23 6.59
N VAL A 122 4.28 -3.98 6.23
CA VAL A 122 3.64 -2.66 6.23
C VAL A 122 2.62 -2.59 7.36
N THR A 123 2.60 -1.48 8.10
CA THR A 123 1.52 -1.13 9.02
C THR A 123 0.88 0.19 8.58
N TRP A 124 -0.35 0.12 8.09
CA TRP A 124 -1.16 1.28 7.75
C TRP A 124 -2.05 1.67 8.94
N THR A 125 -1.87 2.88 9.46
CA THR A 125 -2.53 3.31 10.71
C THR A 125 -3.51 4.47 10.51
N ALA A 126 -3.34 5.29 9.48
CA ALA A 126 -4.16 6.47 9.19
C ALA A 126 -3.90 7.02 7.78
N GLY A 127 -4.81 7.85 7.29
CA GLY A 127 -4.72 8.54 6.01
C GLY A 127 -5.26 7.71 4.84
N LEU A 128 -5.89 8.39 3.88
CA LEU A 128 -6.41 7.77 2.67
C LEU A 128 -5.26 7.31 1.77
N ILE A 129 -5.47 6.18 1.09
CA ILE A 129 -4.58 5.72 0.02
C ILE A 129 -5.33 5.85 -1.30
N HIS A 130 -4.83 6.76 -2.11
CA HIS A 130 -5.36 7.07 -3.42
C HIS A 130 -4.58 6.31 -4.49
N ILE A 131 -5.25 5.47 -5.27
CA ILE A 131 -4.60 4.67 -6.31
C ILE A 131 -5.21 4.98 -7.67
N ARG A 132 -4.39 5.16 -8.71
CA ARG A 132 -4.86 5.32 -10.09
C ARG A 132 -4.06 4.44 -11.03
N ASP A 133 -4.72 3.46 -11.64
CA ASP A 133 -4.14 2.56 -12.63
C ASP A 133 -2.82 1.94 -12.17
N ALA A 134 -2.73 1.61 -10.88
CA ALA A 134 -1.52 1.16 -10.21
C ALA A 134 -1.82 0.01 -9.24
N VAL A 135 -0.77 -0.64 -8.75
CA VAL A 135 -0.88 -1.90 -8.00
C VAL A 135 -0.11 -1.85 -6.69
N ILE A 136 -0.75 -2.33 -5.62
CA ILE A 136 -0.04 -2.74 -4.40
C ILE A 136 0.01 -4.27 -4.42
N SER A 137 1.21 -4.84 -4.46
CA SER A 137 1.44 -6.27 -4.50
C SER A 137 2.06 -6.73 -3.19
N ILE A 138 1.42 -7.66 -2.50
CA ILE A 138 1.91 -8.27 -1.26
C ILE A 138 2.48 -9.63 -1.65
N GLY A 139 3.81 -9.75 -1.64
CA GLY A 139 4.48 -10.99 -1.96
C GLY A 139 4.20 -12.08 -0.91
N SER A 140 4.50 -13.34 -1.22
CA SER A 140 4.23 -14.49 -0.33
C SER A 140 4.87 -14.41 1.07
N GLY A 141 5.96 -13.64 1.23
CA GLY A 141 6.56 -13.33 2.54
C GLY A 141 6.08 -12.02 3.17
N GLY A 142 5.33 -11.22 2.40
CA GLY A 142 4.87 -9.90 2.77
C GLY A 142 3.70 -9.92 3.75
N ILE A 143 3.68 -8.92 4.63
CA ILE A 143 2.62 -8.73 5.62
C ILE A 143 2.11 -7.29 5.52
N TRP A 144 0.81 -7.12 5.37
CA TRP A 144 0.16 -5.82 5.49
C TRP A 144 -0.82 -5.80 6.65
N ASN A 145 -0.48 -5.06 7.70
CA ASN A 145 -1.35 -4.79 8.84
C ASN A 145 -2.12 -3.48 8.62
N MET A 146 -3.45 -3.57 8.61
CA MET A 146 -4.36 -2.44 8.64
C MET A 146 -4.74 -2.19 10.10
N ASP A 147 -3.95 -1.37 10.78
CA ASP A 147 -4.07 -1.05 12.22
C ASP A 147 -4.68 0.35 12.45
N ILE A 148 -5.82 0.57 11.83
CA ILE A 148 -6.55 1.84 11.89
C ILE A 148 -7.39 1.90 13.16
N ASN A 149 -7.01 2.80 14.08
CA ASN A 149 -7.64 2.96 15.39
C ASN A 149 -8.19 4.39 15.64
N GLY A 150 -8.19 5.24 14.61
CA GLY A 150 -8.64 6.64 14.68
C GLY A 150 -10.15 6.79 14.84
N ALA A 151 -10.68 8.01 14.65
CA ALA A 151 -12.13 8.25 14.68
C ALA A 151 -12.79 8.20 13.29
N SER A 152 -12.00 8.38 12.24
CA SER A 152 -12.45 8.39 10.85
C SER A 152 -12.41 6.98 10.26
N VAL A 153 -13.23 6.78 9.25
CA VAL A 153 -13.08 5.66 8.31
C VAL A 153 -11.89 5.97 7.42
N GLU A 154 -11.01 5.00 7.25
CA GLU A 154 -9.90 5.09 6.29
C GLU A 154 -10.18 4.16 5.12
N ALA A 155 -9.81 4.61 3.92
CA ALA A 155 -10.14 3.92 2.70
C ALA A 155 -8.98 3.92 1.71
N ILE A 156 -9.01 2.90 0.87
CA ILE A 156 -8.28 2.87 -0.39
C ILE A 156 -9.31 3.19 -1.48
N ASP A 157 -9.03 4.19 -2.31
CA ASP A 157 -9.94 4.64 -3.35
C ASP A 157 -9.22 4.92 -4.69
N VAL A 158 -10.02 5.26 -5.70
CA VAL A 158 -9.52 5.72 -6.99
C VAL A 158 -9.70 7.23 -7.18
N LEU A 159 -8.66 7.91 -7.66
CA LEU A 159 -8.68 9.38 -7.82
C LEU A 159 -9.49 9.90 -9.01
N ALA A 160 -9.90 9.04 -9.93
CA ALA A 160 -10.61 9.45 -11.13
C ALA A 160 -11.62 8.40 -11.59
N PRO A 161 -12.83 8.82 -12.01
CA PRO A 161 -13.80 7.91 -12.62
C PRO A 161 -13.21 7.18 -13.83
N GLY A 162 -13.47 5.88 -13.93
CA GLY A 162 -13.03 5.05 -15.05
C GLY A 162 -11.58 4.55 -14.95
N THR A 163 -10.90 4.81 -13.83
CA THR A 163 -9.61 4.21 -13.50
C THR A 163 -9.81 3.05 -12.53
N PHE A 164 -8.83 2.15 -12.47
CA PHE A 164 -8.90 0.97 -11.62
C PHE A 164 -7.68 0.90 -10.71
N ALA A 165 -7.85 0.30 -9.54
CA ALA A 165 -6.77 -0.02 -8.64
C ALA A 165 -6.82 -1.50 -8.29
N GLN A 166 -5.64 -2.09 -8.11
CA GLN A 166 -5.53 -3.50 -7.73
C GLN A 166 -4.64 -3.65 -6.50
N ILE A 167 -5.10 -4.48 -5.59
CA ILE A 167 -4.30 -5.04 -4.51
C ILE A 167 -4.13 -6.51 -4.85
N PHE A 168 -2.90 -6.93 -5.15
CA PHE A 168 -2.57 -8.33 -5.36
C PHE A 168 -2.01 -8.91 -4.06
N ASN A 169 -2.67 -9.92 -3.48
CA ASN A 169 -2.31 -10.50 -2.21
C ASN A 169 -1.89 -11.97 -2.38
N ASP A 170 -0.58 -12.23 -2.34
CA ASP A 170 -0.03 -13.59 -2.27
C ASP A 170 0.53 -13.90 -0.86
N GLY A 171 0.62 -12.88 0.00
CA GLY A 171 1.12 -12.95 1.38
C GLY A 171 0.01 -12.94 2.42
N VAL A 172 0.11 -12.01 3.39
CA VAL A 172 -0.85 -11.89 4.49
C VAL A 172 -1.34 -10.46 4.66
N ILE A 173 -2.64 -10.24 4.58
CA ILE A 173 -3.30 -9.02 5.03
C ILE A 173 -3.96 -9.29 6.39
N ASN A 174 -3.64 -8.46 7.39
CA ASN A 174 -4.29 -8.49 8.69
C ASN A 174 -5.04 -7.19 8.93
N LYS A 175 -6.34 -7.27 9.19
CA LYS A 175 -7.13 -6.15 9.69
C LYS A 175 -7.23 -6.24 11.22
N THR A 176 -6.48 -5.38 11.90
CA THR A 176 -6.23 -5.45 13.36
C THR A 176 -6.67 -4.20 14.12
N GLY A 177 -6.92 -3.09 13.42
CA GLY A 177 -7.42 -1.87 14.05
C GLY A 177 -8.92 -1.93 14.34
N THR A 178 -9.40 -1.14 15.31
CA THR A 178 -10.81 -1.18 15.73
C THR A 178 -11.78 -0.52 14.75
N GLN A 179 -11.30 0.37 13.89
CA GLN A 179 -12.15 1.12 12.96
C GLN A 179 -12.51 0.33 11.71
N THR A 180 -13.52 0.79 10.97
CA THR A 180 -13.77 0.31 9.62
C THR A 180 -12.64 0.74 8.69
N ALA A 181 -12.11 -0.22 7.91
CA ALA A 181 -11.29 0.05 6.74
C ALA A 181 -12.03 -0.38 5.47
N GLN A 182 -11.78 0.31 4.36
CA GLN A 182 -12.57 0.13 3.15
C GLN A 182 -11.71 0.02 1.89
N LEU A 183 -12.14 -0.83 0.95
CA LEU A 183 -11.79 -0.72 -0.46
C LEU A 183 -13.00 -0.15 -1.21
N GLN A 184 -12.87 1.08 -1.72
CA GLN A 184 -13.96 1.74 -2.45
C GLN A 184 -14.18 1.14 -3.84
N ASP A 185 -15.20 1.65 -4.53
CA ASP A 185 -15.49 1.27 -5.91
C ASP A 185 -14.23 1.37 -6.79
N PHE A 186 -14.08 0.40 -7.71
CA PHE A 186 -12.95 0.27 -8.63
C PHE A 186 -11.59 -0.05 -7.99
N VAL A 187 -11.55 -0.29 -6.67
CA VAL A 187 -10.43 -0.95 -6.01
C VAL A 187 -10.77 -2.44 -5.87
N SER A 188 -9.96 -3.28 -6.51
CA SER A 188 -10.09 -4.73 -6.44
C SER A 188 -9.00 -5.33 -5.56
N MET A 189 -9.33 -6.38 -4.83
CA MET A 189 -8.35 -7.22 -4.15
C MET A 189 -8.40 -8.63 -4.74
N ASP A 190 -7.25 -9.09 -5.25
CA ASP A 190 -7.11 -10.38 -5.91
C ASP A 190 -5.92 -11.14 -5.30
N GLY A 191 -5.92 -12.48 -5.31
CA GLY A 191 -4.74 -13.29 -4.98
C GLY A 191 -4.91 -14.29 -3.85
N GLY A 192 -4.09 -15.34 -3.90
CA GLY A 192 -4.23 -16.57 -3.11
C GLY A 192 -3.76 -16.47 -1.66
N GLY A 193 -3.36 -15.29 -1.20
CA GLY A 193 -2.86 -15.04 0.14
C GLY A 193 -3.91 -15.14 1.24
N ALA A 194 -3.49 -14.91 2.48
CA ALA A 194 -4.37 -14.88 3.63
C ALA A 194 -4.94 -13.47 3.86
N PHE A 195 -6.22 -13.40 4.22
CA PHE A 195 -6.87 -12.20 4.73
C PHE A 195 -7.48 -12.50 6.10
N ASN A 196 -6.94 -11.89 7.15
CA ASN A 196 -7.34 -12.11 8.54
C ASN A 196 -8.01 -10.86 9.10
N LEU A 197 -9.31 -10.90 9.29
CA LEU A 197 -10.06 -9.88 10.00
C LEU A 197 -10.16 -10.24 11.48
N THR A 198 -9.39 -9.54 12.31
CA THR A 198 -9.26 -9.85 13.75
C THR A 198 -9.86 -8.78 14.65
N GLN A 199 -9.99 -7.54 14.15
CA GLN A 199 -10.68 -6.45 14.84
C GLN A 199 -11.36 -5.48 13.85
N GLY A 200 -12.41 -4.81 14.35
CA GLY A 200 -13.19 -3.84 13.60
C GLY A 200 -13.93 -4.45 12.42
N ASN A 201 -14.28 -3.60 11.47
CA ASN A 201 -14.98 -4.01 10.25
C ASN A 201 -14.10 -3.80 9.02
N PHE A 202 -14.39 -4.55 7.97
CA PHE A 202 -13.78 -4.36 6.67
C PHE A 202 -14.85 -4.36 5.58
N GLU A 203 -14.85 -3.35 4.72
CA GLU A 203 -15.79 -3.21 3.61
C GLU A 203 -15.04 -3.30 2.28
N LEU A 204 -15.47 -4.19 1.39
CA LEU A 204 -14.91 -4.29 0.04
C LEU A 204 -16.00 -4.25 -1.01
N ASN A 205 -15.76 -3.56 -2.12
CA ASN A 205 -16.71 -3.45 -3.23
C ASN A 205 -16.40 -4.37 -4.41
N ALA A 206 -15.16 -4.86 -4.52
CA ALA A 206 -14.77 -5.85 -5.52
C ALA A 206 -13.60 -6.69 -5.00
N ALA A 207 -13.66 -8.00 -5.20
CA ALA A 207 -12.55 -8.89 -4.92
C ALA A 207 -12.64 -10.19 -5.74
N LEU A 208 -11.48 -10.76 -6.07
CA LEU A 208 -11.33 -12.17 -6.43
C LEU A 208 -10.61 -12.87 -5.28
N PHE A 209 -11.34 -13.69 -4.53
CA PHE A 209 -10.74 -14.53 -3.50
C PHE A 209 -10.42 -15.91 -4.06
N ASP A 210 -9.15 -16.29 -3.97
CA ASP A 210 -8.60 -17.62 -4.25
C ASP A 210 -7.79 -18.20 -3.08
N GLY A 211 -7.62 -17.41 -2.00
CA GLY A 211 -6.89 -17.76 -0.78
C GLY A 211 -7.75 -18.03 0.47
N THR A 212 -7.21 -17.73 1.65
CA THR A 212 -7.90 -17.98 2.93
C THR A 212 -8.44 -16.70 3.53
N VAL A 213 -9.70 -16.68 3.94
CA VAL A 213 -10.32 -15.58 4.67
C VAL A 213 -10.73 -16.05 6.07
N THR A 214 -10.25 -15.34 7.10
CA THR A 214 -10.62 -15.61 8.49
C THR A 214 -11.30 -14.38 9.09
N VAL A 215 -12.50 -14.55 9.67
CA VAL A 215 -13.23 -13.46 10.35
C VAL A 215 -13.46 -13.80 11.82
N ALA A 216 -12.75 -13.11 12.71
CA ALA A 216 -12.79 -13.35 14.14
C ALA A 216 -14.13 -12.95 14.77
N ALA A 217 -14.46 -13.55 15.92
CA ALA A 217 -15.66 -13.18 16.67
C ALA A 217 -15.69 -11.67 17.00
N GLY A 218 -16.85 -11.04 16.82
CA GLY A 218 -17.03 -9.61 17.07
C GLY A 218 -16.52 -8.69 15.96
N THR A 219 -16.20 -9.24 14.78
CA THR A 219 -15.83 -8.49 13.57
C THR A 219 -16.82 -8.74 12.44
N GLU A 220 -16.91 -7.81 11.48
CA GLU A 220 -17.75 -7.93 10.28
C GLU A 220 -16.91 -7.73 9.00
N LEU A 221 -16.94 -8.72 8.12
CA LEU A 221 -16.51 -8.59 6.74
C LEU A 221 -17.74 -8.29 5.87
N GLN A 222 -17.79 -7.10 5.32
CA GLN A 222 -18.82 -6.70 4.37
C GLN A 222 -18.32 -6.78 2.93
N ILE A 223 -19.05 -7.53 2.12
CA ILE A 223 -18.77 -7.83 0.73
C ILE A 223 -19.86 -7.20 -0.15
N GLY A 224 -19.51 -6.09 -0.77
CA GLY A 224 -20.27 -5.37 -1.79
C GLY A 224 -19.85 -5.73 -3.21
N GLY A 225 -20.55 -5.09 -4.16
CA GLY A 225 -20.29 -5.12 -5.61
C GLY A 225 -20.00 -6.49 -6.22
N SER A 226 -19.01 -6.56 -7.11
CA SER A 226 -18.68 -7.77 -7.88
C SER A 226 -17.55 -8.54 -7.20
N THR A 227 -17.91 -9.50 -6.36
CA THR A 227 -16.96 -10.39 -5.69
C THR A 227 -17.09 -11.81 -6.21
N ILE A 228 -15.96 -12.43 -6.54
CA ILE A 228 -15.88 -13.83 -6.97
C ILE A 228 -15.10 -14.61 -5.92
N PHE A 229 -15.67 -15.74 -5.50
CA PHE A 229 -14.96 -16.74 -4.70
C PHE A 229 -14.65 -17.91 -5.62
N ASP A 230 -13.37 -18.11 -5.94
CA ASP A 230 -12.93 -19.25 -6.73
C ASP A 230 -12.58 -20.41 -5.81
N THR A 231 -11.29 -20.59 -5.48
CA THR A 231 -10.82 -21.61 -4.55
C THR A 231 -10.76 -21.15 -3.09
N ALA A 232 -11.43 -20.04 -2.75
CA ALA A 232 -11.33 -19.44 -1.44
C ALA A 232 -11.92 -20.31 -0.32
N SER A 233 -11.24 -20.32 0.83
CA SER A 233 -11.76 -20.92 2.07
C SER A 233 -12.10 -19.84 3.09
N PHE A 234 -13.27 -19.94 3.71
CA PHE A 234 -13.76 -19.01 4.72
C PHE A 234 -13.82 -19.72 6.06
N SER A 235 -13.26 -19.12 7.11
CA SER A 235 -13.39 -19.63 8.48
C SER A 235 -13.59 -18.52 9.50
N GLY A 236 -14.05 -18.87 10.70
CA GLY A 236 -14.10 -17.94 11.82
C GLY A 236 -15.40 -18.00 12.59
N ALA A 237 -15.69 -16.93 13.34
CA ALA A 237 -16.88 -16.79 14.18
C ALA A 237 -17.50 -15.38 14.16
N GLY A 238 -16.96 -14.48 13.33
CA GLY A 238 -17.57 -13.18 13.05
C GLY A 238 -18.55 -13.23 11.89
N ASP A 239 -19.05 -12.07 11.49
CA ASP A 239 -20.13 -11.98 10.52
C ASP A 239 -19.58 -11.71 9.11
N VAL A 240 -20.09 -12.44 8.12
CA VAL A 240 -19.84 -12.16 6.71
C VAL A 240 -21.14 -11.70 6.08
N ARG A 241 -21.13 -10.47 5.57
CA ARG A 241 -22.32 -9.81 5.04
C ARG A 241 -22.18 -9.55 3.55
N PHE A 242 -23.19 -9.93 2.79
CA PHE A 242 -23.26 -9.71 1.34
C PHE A 242 -24.25 -8.60 1.00
N GLY A 243 -23.80 -7.63 0.21
CA GLY A 243 -24.60 -6.49 -0.25
C GLY A 243 -24.03 -5.14 0.19
N THR A 244 -24.67 -4.06 -0.28
CA THR A 244 -24.23 -2.69 0.03
C THR A 244 -24.50 -2.35 1.51
N PRO A 245 -23.73 -1.43 2.11
CA PRO A 245 -24.00 -0.95 3.46
C PRO A 245 -25.46 -0.50 3.63
N ALA A 246 -26.00 -0.68 4.83
CA ALA A 246 -27.35 -0.26 5.15
C ALA A 246 -27.56 1.22 4.74
N PRO A 247 -28.76 1.60 4.25
CA PRO A 247 -30.04 0.97 4.53
C PRO A 247 -30.64 0.13 3.39
N THR A 248 -30.00 0.03 2.21
CA THR A 248 -30.69 -0.40 0.97
C THR A 248 -30.49 -1.84 0.50
N GLY A 249 -29.76 -2.70 1.23
CA GLY A 249 -29.77 -4.13 0.88
C GLY A 249 -28.62 -4.94 1.44
N CYS A 250 -28.82 -5.53 2.62
CA CYS A 250 -28.19 -6.81 2.91
C CYS A 250 -28.93 -7.88 2.11
N ASN A 251 -28.25 -8.53 1.17
CA ASN A 251 -28.84 -9.61 0.39
C ASN A 251 -28.72 -10.96 1.14
N ALA A 252 -27.68 -11.13 1.96
CA ALA A 252 -27.47 -12.30 2.81
C ALA A 252 -26.45 -12.01 3.91
N THR A 253 -26.55 -12.72 5.04
CA THR A 253 -25.54 -12.72 6.09
C THR A 253 -25.25 -14.15 6.51
N ILE A 254 -23.98 -14.50 6.64
CA ILE A 254 -23.50 -15.70 7.31
C ILE A 254 -23.08 -15.27 8.71
N ASN A 255 -23.83 -15.71 9.73
CA ASN A 255 -23.53 -15.42 11.12
C ASN A 255 -22.95 -16.67 11.80
N GLY A 256 -21.99 -16.48 12.70
CA GLY A 256 -21.45 -17.55 13.55
C GLY A 256 -20.32 -18.34 12.91
N THR A 257 -20.20 -19.63 13.26
CA THR A 257 -19.03 -20.45 12.87
C THR A 257 -19.21 -21.10 11.50
N TYR A 258 -18.23 -20.90 10.62
CA TYR A 258 -18.13 -21.53 9.31
C TYR A 258 -16.71 -22.06 9.09
N ALA A 259 -16.58 -23.02 8.16
CA ALA A 259 -15.36 -23.79 7.88
C ALA A 259 -15.09 -23.86 6.38
#